data_AF-A0A842R8R9-F1
#
_entry.id   AF-A0A842R8R9-F1
#
_cell.length_a   1.000
_cell.length_b   1.000
_cell.length_c   1.000
_cell.angle_alpha   90.00
_cell.angle_beta   90.00
_cell.angle_gamma   90.00
#
_symmetry.space_group_name_H-M   'P 1'
#
loop_
_entity.id
_entity.type
_entity.pdbx_description
1 polymer ?
#
loop_
_entity_poly.entity_id
_entity_poly.type
_entity_poly.pdbx_seq_one_letter_code
_entity_poly.pdbx_strand_id
1 'polypeptide(L)'
;MAKKSNIPKVVLIETILNYPETINPPIQFPEFKNFELHEKLDPENEIYRAIRNAFKLLDFDKKNINTEEWNPLSEMIKPGDTVLLKPNFVLHKSNRKETSKEELITHPSVIFAVLDYVILALRDKGLVILGDAPIQEADFNEIINQLNLDNILKKYKSKTNVKIELLDFRKERSVNRKYREIQRIPLSGDPRGYCTIDLGKNSAFSDISNQSSLFRVTNYDKKKMVNFHNNGHHKYLIANSVLQADVVISLPKLKTHRKAGLTCALKNLIGINGSKDCLPHHRKGSIEEGGDEYLHMSWRKRKYSDILEKRAQIKNSLFGFFLYVLKSFIILTEKIFPYKDPFKEGSWYGNQTVPRTVVDINYIIKYASKKGNLTRLKPKRKFLSITDAVIVGEKEGPLCPSKKAIGYILISRDFIANDIVAALLARFSPKKIPSIVFSLNSQINSNNITNKDDIELISNNPDFSDMDSFIRNNSIKLEPSECWKNHIELTDYD
;
A
#
# COMPACT_ATOMS: atom_id res chain seq x y z
N MET A 1 -8.10 5.29 -36.24
CA MET A 1 -7.73 6.35 -35.27
C MET A 1 -8.53 6.33 -33.95
N ALA A 2 -9.28 5.27 -33.61
CA ALA A 2 -10.13 5.22 -32.41
C ALA A 2 -9.57 4.46 -31.18
N LYS A 3 -8.26 4.12 -31.16
CA LYS A 3 -7.63 3.34 -30.06
C LYS A 3 -6.84 4.18 -29.03
N LYS A 4 -6.55 5.46 -29.30
CA LYS A 4 -5.67 6.27 -28.42
C LYS A 4 -6.34 6.81 -27.14
N SER A 5 -7.67 6.77 -27.00
CA SER A 5 -8.37 7.41 -25.87
C SER A 5 -8.43 6.58 -24.58
N ASN A 6 -7.75 5.43 -24.50
CA ASN A 6 -7.87 4.49 -23.38
C ASN A 6 -6.55 3.93 -22.86
N ILE A 7 -5.42 4.52 -23.27
CA ILE A 7 -4.10 4.13 -22.77
C ILE A 7 -3.96 4.65 -21.32
N PRO A 8 -3.60 3.79 -20.35
CA PRO A 8 -3.27 4.22 -19.00
C PRO A 8 -2.17 5.29 -18.99
N LYS A 9 -2.49 6.46 -18.45
CA LYS A 9 -1.54 7.54 -18.23
C LYS A 9 -0.88 7.41 -16.85
N VAL A 10 0.43 7.61 -16.79
CA VAL A 10 1.18 7.82 -15.55
C VAL A 10 1.93 9.14 -15.68
N VAL A 11 1.66 10.07 -14.77
CA VAL A 11 2.41 11.32 -14.69
C VAL A 11 3.47 11.17 -13.60
N LEU A 12 4.71 11.49 -13.96
CA LEU A 12 5.88 11.49 -13.08
C LEU A 12 6.34 12.94 -12.90
N ILE A 13 6.26 13.48 -11.69
CA ILE A 13 6.72 14.83 -11.37
C ILE A 13 8.00 14.76 -10.55
N GLU A 14 9.09 15.26 -11.11
CA GLU A 14 10.31 15.59 -10.37
C GLU A 14 10.10 16.87 -9.54
N THR A 15 10.54 16.85 -8.29
CA THR A 15 10.37 17.92 -7.30
C THR A 15 11.55 17.94 -6.31
N ILE A 16 11.42 18.70 -5.22
CA ILE A 16 12.42 18.83 -4.17
C ILE A 16 12.71 17.51 -3.44
N LEU A 17 13.90 17.40 -2.86
CA LEU A 17 14.37 16.19 -2.16
C LEU A 17 13.92 16.07 -0.70
N ASN A 18 13.34 17.13 -0.12
CA ASN A 18 12.92 17.19 1.27
C ASN A 18 11.44 17.55 1.37
N TYR A 19 10.81 17.23 2.49
CA TYR A 19 9.46 17.73 2.76
C TYR A 19 9.49 19.16 3.30
N PRO A 20 8.45 19.96 3.00
CA PRO A 20 8.24 21.25 3.66
C PRO A 20 7.90 21.04 5.14
N GLU A 21 8.17 22.06 5.95
CA GLU A 21 7.80 22.06 7.36
C GLU A 21 6.29 22.19 7.58
N THR A 22 5.58 22.77 6.60
CA THR A 22 4.13 22.99 6.68
C THR A 22 3.37 22.25 5.59
N ILE A 23 2.05 22.27 5.69
CA ILE A 23 1.13 21.72 4.67
C ILE A 23 0.54 22.82 3.79
N ASN A 24 0.94 24.08 4.00
CA ASN A 24 0.29 25.22 3.37
C ASN A 24 0.71 25.37 1.91
N PRO A 25 -0.17 25.83 1.02
CA PRO A 25 0.21 26.07 -0.36
C PRO A 25 1.25 27.19 -0.45
N PRO A 26 2.12 27.17 -1.46
CA PRO A 26 3.19 28.16 -1.59
C PRO A 26 2.71 29.52 -2.07
N ILE A 27 1.59 29.55 -2.79
CA ILE A 27 0.89 30.76 -3.18
C ILE A 27 -0.62 30.52 -3.09
N GLN A 28 -1.41 31.58 -3.06
CA GLN A 28 -2.84 31.45 -3.27
C GLN A 28 -3.12 31.17 -4.74
N PHE A 29 -3.46 29.93 -5.08
CA PHE A 29 -3.80 29.57 -6.46
C PHE A 29 -5.20 30.08 -6.83
N PRO A 30 -5.45 30.42 -8.12
CA PRO A 30 -6.73 30.97 -8.56
C PRO A 30 -7.94 30.12 -8.16
N GLU A 31 -7.84 28.80 -8.29
CA GLU A 31 -8.93 27.86 -7.95
C GLU A 31 -9.34 27.84 -6.47
N PHE A 32 -8.50 28.39 -5.58
CA PHE A 32 -8.77 28.48 -4.14
C PHE A 32 -9.05 29.91 -3.68
N LYS A 33 -9.20 30.88 -4.61
CA LYS A 33 -9.42 32.29 -4.27
C LYS A 33 -10.63 32.50 -3.35
N ASN A 34 -11.70 31.74 -3.58
CA ASN A 34 -12.93 31.80 -2.79
C ASN A 34 -12.99 30.73 -1.68
N PHE A 35 -11.87 30.06 -1.39
CA PHE A 35 -11.82 28.90 -0.51
C PHE A 35 -10.67 29.03 0.50
N GLU A 36 -10.96 29.59 1.68
CA GLU A 36 -9.95 29.94 2.69
C GLU A 36 -9.54 28.76 3.59
N LEU A 37 -8.99 27.69 3.01
CA LEU A 37 -8.48 26.55 3.78
C LEU A 37 -7.23 26.90 4.61
N HIS A 38 -6.40 27.81 4.11
CA HIS A 38 -5.10 28.14 4.72
C HIS A 38 -5.05 29.60 5.17
N GLU A 39 -4.49 29.84 6.36
CA GLU A 39 -4.26 31.20 6.91
C GLU A 39 -2.90 31.77 6.52
N LYS A 40 -1.97 30.90 6.13
CA LYS A 40 -0.60 31.25 5.79
C LYS A 40 -0.21 30.54 4.51
N LEU A 41 0.74 31.13 3.80
CA LEU A 41 1.41 30.52 2.66
C LEU A 41 2.79 30.03 3.09
N ASP A 42 3.28 29.01 2.39
CA ASP A 42 4.63 28.46 2.60
C ASP A 42 5.34 28.36 1.24
N PRO A 43 6.05 29.43 0.80
CA PRO A 43 6.66 29.50 -0.53
C PRO A 43 7.55 28.32 -0.89
N GLU A 44 8.10 27.62 0.11
CA GLU A 44 8.98 26.46 -0.05
C GLU A 44 8.23 25.13 -0.23
N ASN A 45 6.90 25.12 -0.15
CA ASN A 45 6.09 23.91 -0.34
C ASN A 45 5.94 23.54 -1.82
N GLU A 46 7.04 23.09 -2.41
CA GLU A 46 7.10 22.60 -3.78
C GLU A 46 6.37 21.25 -3.96
N ILE A 47 6.09 20.52 -2.87
CA ILE A 47 5.27 19.31 -2.92
C ILE A 47 3.83 19.62 -3.33
N TYR A 48 3.28 20.73 -2.84
CA TYR A 48 1.96 21.20 -3.28
C TYR A 48 1.97 21.54 -4.77
N ARG A 49 2.99 22.27 -5.26
CA ARG A 49 3.15 22.55 -6.69
C ARG A 49 3.29 21.28 -7.51
N ALA A 50 4.04 20.30 -7.02
CA ALA A 50 4.21 19.03 -7.70
C ALA A 50 2.87 18.33 -7.91
N ILE A 51 2.04 18.23 -6.87
CA ILE A 51 0.71 17.63 -6.95
C ILE A 51 -0.21 18.42 -7.89
N ARG A 52 -0.22 19.75 -7.79
CA ARG A 52 -0.96 20.63 -8.70
C ARG A 52 -0.53 20.43 -10.16
N ASN A 53 0.78 20.39 -10.43
CA ASN A 53 1.33 20.16 -11.76
C ASN A 53 0.99 18.76 -12.27
N ALA A 54 0.98 17.76 -11.39
CA ALA A 54 0.58 16.40 -11.73
C ALA A 54 -0.87 16.35 -12.24
N PHE A 55 -1.79 17.07 -11.58
CA PHE A 55 -3.17 17.19 -12.05
C PHE A 55 -3.29 17.88 -13.42
N LYS A 56 -2.50 18.91 -13.69
CA LYS A 56 -2.46 19.56 -15.01
C LYS A 56 -2.01 18.60 -16.11
N LEU A 57 -0.95 17.84 -15.86
CA LEU A 57 -0.38 16.91 -16.84
C LEU A 57 -1.25 15.66 -17.05
N LEU A 58 -2.12 15.31 -16.11
CA LEU A 58 -3.17 14.30 -16.34
C LEU A 58 -4.29 14.79 -17.27
N ASP A 59 -4.23 16.04 -17.75
CA ASP A 59 -5.26 16.73 -18.54
C ASP A 59 -6.61 16.87 -17.82
N PHE A 60 -6.63 16.84 -16.48
CA PHE A 60 -7.86 16.99 -15.71
C PHE A 60 -8.37 18.43 -15.78
N ASP A 61 -9.63 18.58 -16.19
CA ASP A 61 -10.31 19.86 -16.37
C ASP A 61 -9.50 20.84 -17.24
N LYS A 62 -8.98 20.32 -18.37
CA LYS A 62 -8.02 20.99 -19.24
C LYS A 62 -8.40 22.42 -19.66
N LYS A 63 -9.70 22.68 -19.84
CA LYS A 63 -10.21 23.97 -20.34
C LYS A 63 -10.06 25.10 -19.32
N ASN A 64 -10.02 24.77 -18.03
CA ASN A 64 -10.02 25.75 -16.96
C ASN A 64 -8.66 25.89 -16.26
N ILE A 65 -7.61 25.17 -16.71
CA ILE A 65 -6.29 25.19 -16.07
C ILE A 65 -5.82 26.64 -15.81
N ASN A 66 -5.37 26.90 -14.56
CA ASN A 66 -4.94 28.23 -14.08
C ASN A 66 -6.02 29.31 -14.00
N THR A 67 -7.30 28.95 -14.04
CA THR A 67 -8.42 29.88 -13.79
C THR A 67 -9.06 29.62 -12.42
N GLU A 68 -9.93 30.53 -11.96
CA GLU A 68 -10.71 30.38 -10.72
C GLU A 68 -11.69 29.19 -10.80
N GLU A 69 -12.07 28.78 -12.01
CA GLU A 69 -13.00 27.66 -12.24
C GLU A 69 -12.30 26.30 -12.30
N TRP A 70 -10.96 26.25 -12.22
CA TRP A 70 -10.24 24.99 -12.37
C TRP A 70 -10.52 24.03 -11.23
N ASN A 71 -11.07 22.86 -11.56
CA ASN A 71 -11.37 21.82 -10.59
C ASN A 71 -10.97 20.46 -11.16
N PRO A 72 -9.68 20.08 -11.06
CA PRO A 72 -9.17 18.91 -11.75
C PRO A 72 -9.84 17.61 -11.28
N LEU A 73 -10.22 17.52 -10.00
CA LEU A 73 -10.84 16.30 -9.50
C LEU A 73 -12.34 16.20 -9.80
N SER A 74 -12.99 17.24 -10.35
CA SER A 74 -14.43 17.24 -10.69
C SER A 74 -14.82 16.19 -11.74
N GLU A 75 -13.88 15.74 -12.58
CA GLU A 75 -14.13 14.64 -13.53
C GLU A 75 -14.39 13.30 -12.81
N MET A 76 -13.82 13.11 -11.62
CA MET A 76 -13.96 11.89 -10.84
C MET A 76 -14.85 12.05 -9.61
N ILE A 77 -14.79 13.19 -8.91
CA ILE A 77 -15.51 13.46 -7.68
C ILE A 77 -16.67 14.40 -7.99
N LYS A 78 -17.88 14.02 -7.55
CA LYS A 78 -19.08 14.85 -7.63
C LYS A 78 -19.47 15.34 -6.22
N PRO A 79 -20.11 16.51 -6.10
CA PRO A 79 -20.71 16.93 -4.85
C PRO A 79 -21.67 15.86 -4.30
N GLY A 80 -21.47 15.48 -3.04
CA GLY A 80 -22.19 14.41 -2.34
C GLY A 80 -21.48 13.05 -2.34
N ASP A 81 -20.41 12.87 -3.12
CA ASP A 81 -19.64 11.63 -3.13
C ASP A 81 -18.96 11.37 -1.78
N THR A 82 -18.75 10.09 -1.47
CA THR A 82 -17.83 9.66 -0.42
C THR A 82 -16.45 9.36 -1.02
N VAL A 83 -15.42 10.06 -0.58
CA VAL A 83 -14.04 9.94 -1.06
C VAL A 83 -13.16 9.32 0.03
N LEU A 84 -12.52 8.20 -0.28
CA LEU A 84 -11.51 7.59 0.58
C LEU A 84 -10.12 8.11 0.21
N LEU A 85 -9.47 8.81 1.14
CA LEU A 85 -8.03 9.05 1.13
C LEU A 85 -7.34 7.93 1.91
N LYS A 86 -6.57 7.10 1.20
CA LYS A 86 -5.91 5.91 1.77
C LYS A 86 -4.39 6.10 1.84
N PRO A 87 -3.85 6.71 2.91
CA PRO A 87 -2.41 6.83 3.10
C PRO A 87 -1.76 5.46 3.33
N ASN A 88 -0.43 5.48 3.39
CA ASN A 88 0.37 4.36 3.85
C ASN A 88 0.88 4.64 5.26
N PHE A 89 0.17 4.15 6.27
CA PHE A 89 0.59 4.13 7.66
C PHE A 89 1.15 2.74 7.98
N VAL A 90 2.33 2.68 8.61
CA VAL A 90 3.01 1.40 8.91
C VAL A 90 3.17 1.20 10.40
N LEU A 91 4.02 1.97 11.07
CA LEU A 91 4.35 1.81 12.48
C LEU A 91 4.75 3.17 13.08
N HIS A 92 4.39 3.43 14.34
CA HIS A 92 4.71 4.67 15.07
C HIS A 92 6.18 4.78 15.51
N LYS A 93 6.93 3.68 15.43
CA LYS A 93 8.34 3.59 15.81
C LYS A 93 9.04 2.63 14.86
N SER A 94 10.24 2.96 14.42
CA SER A 94 11.10 1.96 13.77
C SER A 94 11.83 1.13 14.82
N ASN A 95 12.13 -0.12 14.46
CA ASN A 95 13.00 -0.98 15.27
C ASN A 95 14.49 -0.64 15.10
N ARG A 96 14.85 0.31 14.23
CA ARG A 96 16.20 0.91 14.13
C ARG A 96 16.16 2.37 14.54
N LYS A 97 17.18 2.83 15.25
CA LYS A 97 17.35 4.25 15.66
C LYS A 97 17.41 5.22 14.46
N GLU A 98 17.80 4.73 13.29
CA GLU A 98 18.12 5.54 12.10
C GLU A 98 16.97 5.67 11.09
N THR A 99 15.86 4.94 11.27
CA THR A 99 14.72 5.07 10.34
C THR A 99 13.88 6.27 10.75
N SER A 100 13.76 7.26 9.88
CA SER A 100 12.83 8.37 9.99
C SER A 100 11.41 7.94 9.57
N LYS A 101 10.42 8.74 9.95
CA LYS A 101 9.01 8.54 9.53
C LYS A 101 8.85 8.83 8.05
N GLU A 102 9.69 9.71 7.52
CA GLU A 102 9.61 10.22 6.17
C GLU A 102 9.74 9.13 5.12
N GLU A 103 10.49 8.05 5.35
CA GLU A 103 10.56 6.89 4.44
C GLU A 103 9.52 5.81 4.77
N LEU A 104 8.92 5.87 5.97
CA LEU A 104 8.06 4.83 6.51
C LEU A 104 6.58 5.08 6.25
N ILE A 105 6.13 6.32 6.13
CA ILE A 105 4.71 6.64 5.96
C ILE A 105 4.51 7.76 4.94
N THR A 106 3.29 7.87 4.41
CA THR A 106 2.93 8.98 3.51
C THR A 106 2.99 10.30 4.27
N HIS A 107 3.69 11.28 3.71
CA HIS A 107 3.91 12.56 4.39
C HIS A 107 2.63 13.43 4.41
N PRO A 108 2.34 14.17 5.51
CA PRO A 108 1.20 15.07 5.59
C PRO A 108 1.10 16.09 4.45
N SER A 109 2.22 16.65 3.99
CA SER A 109 2.20 17.61 2.87
C SER A 109 1.61 17.02 1.59
N VAL A 110 1.79 15.72 1.34
CA VAL A 110 1.15 15.02 0.20
C VAL A 110 -0.34 14.79 0.47
N ILE A 111 -0.69 14.31 1.67
CA ILE A 111 -2.08 14.01 2.05
C ILE A 111 -2.94 15.27 1.95
N PHE A 112 -2.48 16.39 2.50
CA PHE A 112 -3.27 17.61 2.60
C PHE A 112 -3.33 18.41 1.31
N ALA A 113 -2.27 18.43 0.51
CA ALA A 113 -2.35 18.99 -0.84
C ALA A 113 -3.40 18.24 -1.70
N VAL A 114 -3.52 16.91 -1.56
CA VAL A 114 -4.59 16.16 -2.21
C VAL A 114 -5.96 16.46 -1.58
N LEU A 115 -6.04 16.58 -0.25
CA LEU A 115 -7.29 16.87 0.46
C LEU A 115 -7.92 18.18 -0.01
N ASP A 116 -7.13 19.24 -0.24
CA ASP A 116 -7.62 20.52 -0.73
C ASP A 116 -8.41 20.38 -2.04
N TYR A 117 -7.82 19.69 -3.02
CA TYR A 117 -8.48 19.45 -4.30
C TYR A 117 -9.70 18.52 -4.16
N VAL A 118 -9.70 17.59 -3.20
CA VAL A 118 -10.88 16.77 -2.89
C VAL A 118 -12.02 17.63 -2.34
N ILE A 119 -11.72 18.52 -1.39
CA ILE A 119 -12.72 19.42 -0.81
C ILE A 119 -13.26 20.37 -1.89
N LEU A 120 -12.37 20.93 -2.72
CA LEU A 120 -12.74 21.76 -3.88
C LEU A 120 -13.72 21.04 -4.82
N ALA A 121 -13.49 19.75 -5.11
CA ALA A 121 -14.35 18.96 -5.97
C ALA A 121 -15.71 18.61 -5.34
N LEU A 122 -15.75 18.43 -4.02
CA LEU A 122 -16.98 18.12 -3.27
C LEU A 122 -17.90 19.34 -3.11
N ARG A 123 -17.39 20.57 -3.25
CA ARG A 123 -18.18 21.81 -3.15
C ARG A 123 -19.08 21.82 -1.91
N ASP A 124 -18.46 21.62 -0.74
CA ASP A 124 -19.10 21.59 0.58
C ASP A 124 -20.15 20.48 0.81
N LYS A 125 -20.27 19.51 -0.10
CA LYS A 125 -21.21 18.38 0.02
C LYS A 125 -20.47 17.06 -0.14
N GLY A 126 -20.58 16.20 0.85
CA GLY A 126 -20.04 14.84 0.79
C GLY A 126 -19.25 14.47 2.04
N LEU A 127 -18.45 13.41 1.91
CA LEU A 127 -17.69 12.83 3.00
C LEU A 127 -16.28 12.46 2.53
N VAL A 128 -15.27 12.91 3.25
CA VAL A 128 -13.89 12.43 3.12
C VAL A 128 -13.57 11.48 4.26
N ILE A 129 -13.10 10.29 3.93
CA ILE A 129 -12.57 9.32 4.88
C ILE A 129 -11.06 9.28 4.70
N LEU A 130 -10.31 9.75 5.68
CA LEU A 130 -8.87 9.53 5.78
C LEU A 130 -8.64 8.30 6.66
N GLY A 131 -8.13 7.19 6.13
CA GLY A 131 -8.02 5.98 6.96
C GLY A 131 -7.11 4.90 6.42
N ASP A 132 -6.63 4.06 7.33
CA ASP A 132 -5.75 2.92 7.04
C ASP A 132 -5.91 1.80 8.09
N ALA A 133 -5.50 0.58 7.74
CA ALA A 133 -5.17 -0.50 8.66
C ALA A 133 -3.66 -0.76 8.65
N PRO A 134 -2.88 -0.10 9.54
CA PRO A 134 -1.43 -0.28 9.61
C PRO A 134 -1.02 -1.68 10.12
N ILE A 135 0.28 -1.93 10.32
CA ILE A 135 0.71 -3.21 10.90
C ILE A 135 0.09 -3.40 12.29
N GLN A 136 -0.16 -4.65 12.68
CA GLN A 136 -0.95 -4.93 13.88
C GLN A 136 -0.31 -4.40 15.17
N GLU A 137 1.01 -4.28 15.19
CA GLU A 137 1.77 -3.71 16.31
C GLU A 137 1.71 -2.18 16.37
N ALA A 138 1.16 -1.52 15.36
CA ALA A 138 1.02 -0.07 15.35
C ALA A 138 -0.05 0.39 16.33
N ASP A 139 0.34 1.31 17.20
CA ASP A 139 -0.57 2.26 17.82
C ASP A 139 -0.94 3.35 16.81
N PHE A 140 -2.23 3.44 16.47
CA PHE A 140 -2.72 4.38 15.47
C PHE A 140 -2.71 5.80 16.00
N ASN A 141 -3.18 6.00 17.25
CA ASN A 141 -3.23 7.31 17.89
C ASN A 141 -1.84 7.94 17.97
N GLU A 142 -0.81 7.13 18.24
CA GLU A 142 0.56 7.63 18.22
C GLU A 142 1.00 8.10 16.82
N ILE A 143 0.63 7.39 15.74
CA ILE A 143 0.90 7.85 14.36
C ILE A 143 0.19 9.20 14.11
N ILE A 144 -1.08 9.31 14.52
CA ILE A 144 -1.90 10.52 14.35
C ILE A 144 -1.28 11.71 15.11
N ASN A 145 -0.90 11.52 16.37
CA ASN A 145 -0.27 12.53 17.21
C ASN A 145 1.05 13.01 16.61
N GLN A 146 1.89 12.06 16.21
CA GLN A 146 3.21 12.32 15.64
C GLN A 146 3.18 13.08 14.31
N LEU A 147 2.13 12.86 13.52
CA LEU A 147 1.87 13.57 12.27
C LEU A 147 1.03 14.85 12.48
N ASN A 148 0.65 15.14 13.72
CA ASN A 148 -0.21 16.26 14.10
C ASN A 148 -1.57 16.30 13.34
N LEU A 149 -2.09 15.13 12.94
CA LEU A 149 -3.25 15.08 12.04
C LEU A 149 -4.53 15.58 12.71
N ASP A 150 -4.72 15.34 14.01
CA ASP A 150 -5.93 15.80 14.71
C ASP A 150 -6.04 17.33 14.70
N ASN A 151 -4.94 18.03 15.00
CA ASN A 151 -4.91 19.49 14.99
C ASN A 151 -5.10 20.05 13.59
N ILE A 152 -4.48 19.43 12.58
CA ILE A 152 -4.67 19.82 11.18
C ILE A 152 -6.14 19.63 10.78
N LEU A 153 -6.69 18.44 10.95
CA LEU A 153 -8.06 18.11 10.57
C LEU A 153 -9.09 18.97 11.30
N LYS A 154 -8.84 19.36 12.55
CA LYS A 154 -9.69 20.31 13.28
C LYS A 154 -9.81 21.65 12.56
N LYS A 155 -8.71 22.18 12.00
CA LYS A 155 -8.71 23.42 11.21
C LYS A 155 -9.50 23.27 9.91
N TYR A 156 -9.35 22.16 9.22
CA TYR A 156 -10.14 21.88 8.01
C TYR A 156 -11.63 21.81 8.33
N LYS A 157 -12.02 21.08 9.38
CA LYS A 157 -13.43 20.94 9.80
C LYS A 157 -14.10 22.26 10.18
N SER A 158 -13.34 23.27 10.62
CA SER A 158 -13.88 24.61 10.87
C SER A 158 -14.05 25.46 9.62
N LYS A 159 -13.53 25.03 8.46
CA LYS A 159 -13.42 25.83 7.23
C LYS A 159 -14.20 25.28 6.04
N THR A 160 -14.77 24.08 6.16
CA THR A 160 -15.63 23.48 5.12
C THR A 160 -16.79 22.72 5.75
N ASN A 161 -17.90 22.61 5.01
CA ASN A 161 -19.02 21.75 5.37
C ASN A 161 -18.85 20.29 4.92
N VAL A 162 -17.79 19.97 4.15
CA VAL A 162 -17.43 18.60 3.85
C VAL A 162 -17.14 17.84 5.15
N LYS A 163 -17.82 16.72 5.36
CA LYS A 163 -17.56 15.87 6.52
C LYS A 163 -16.20 15.21 6.36
N ILE A 164 -15.35 15.24 7.38
CA ILE A 164 -14.03 14.60 7.35
C ILE A 164 -13.89 13.65 8.53
N GLU A 165 -13.58 12.40 8.26
CA GLU A 165 -13.38 11.35 9.25
C GLU A 165 -11.97 10.78 9.17
N LEU A 166 -11.41 10.44 10.34
CA LEU A 166 -10.12 9.79 10.48
C LEU A 166 -10.33 8.41 11.10
N LEU A 167 -10.05 7.34 10.35
CA LEU A 167 -10.44 5.97 10.74
C LEU A 167 -9.27 4.99 10.76
N ASP A 168 -9.18 4.22 11.85
CA ASP A 168 -8.41 2.97 11.91
C ASP A 168 -9.34 1.81 11.52
N PHE A 169 -9.07 1.16 10.39
CA PHE A 169 -9.95 0.10 9.91
C PHE A 169 -9.80 -1.21 10.70
N ARG A 170 -8.81 -1.35 11.59
CA ARG A 170 -8.54 -2.61 12.31
C ARG A 170 -9.52 -2.83 13.45
N LYS A 171 -9.97 -4.08 13.61
CA LYS A 171 -10.83 -4.51 14.75
C LYS A 171 -10.05 -4.67 16.06
N GLU A 172 -8.74 -4.81 15.96
CA GLU A 172 -7.85 -5.03 17.09
C GLU A 172 -6.44 -4.55 16.73
N ARG A 173 -5.57 -4.44 17.72
CA ARG A 173 -4.11 -4.30 17.55
C ARG A 173 -3.39 -5.31 18.46
N SER A 174 -2.14 -5.61 18.16
CA SER A 174 -1.33 -6.57 18.90
C SER A 174 -0.23 -5.86 19.67
N VAL A 175 0.00 -6.26 20.91
CA VAL A 175 1.15 -5.82 21.70
C VAL A 175 2.04 -7.02 21.97
N ASN A 176 3.24 -6.98 21.40
CA ASN A 176 4.21 -8.06 21.50
C ASN A 176 4.88 -8.00 22.89
N ARG A 177 4.69 -9.05 23.71
CA ARG A 177 5.35 -9.21 25.01
C ARG A 177 6.37 -10.34 24.90
N LYS A 178 7.65 -10.05 25.16
CA LYS A 178 8.81 -10.93 24.90
C LYS A 178 8.61 -12.41 25.32
N TYR A 179 8.00 -12.64 26.48
CA TYR A 179 7.83 -13.98 27.08
C TYR A 179 6.39 -14.49 27.14
N ARG A 180 5.40 -13.69 26.71
CA ARG A 180 3.97 -14.03 26.88
C ARG A 180 3.27 -14.16 25.53
N GLU A 181 2.01 -14.58 25.59
CA GLU A 181 1.09 -14.49 24.47
C GLU A 181 1.10 -13.07 23.88
N ILE A 182 0.92 -12.99 22.57
CA ILE A 182 0.70 -11.71 21.90
C ILE A 182 -0.66 -11.18 22.37
N GLN A 183 -0.63 -10.11 23.16
CA GLN A 183 -1.85 -9.50 23.67
C GLN A 183 -2.58 -8.84 22.51
N ARG A 184 -3.85 -9.20 22.30
CA ARG A 184 -4.74 -8.54 21.33
C ARG A 184 -5.64 -7.56 22.06
N ILE A 185 -5.58 -6.30 21.66
CA ILE A 185 -6.38 -5.21 22.22
C ILE A 185 -7.47 -4.90 21.20
N PRO A 186 -8.77 -5.11 21.52
CA PRO A 186 -9.86 -4.69 20.67
C PRO A 186 -9.81 -3.18 20.40
N LEU A 187 -10.16 -2.79 19.18
CA LEU A 187 -10.31 -1.40 18.77
C LEU A 187 -11.78 -1.14 18.43
N SER A 188 -12.19 0.13 18.32
CA SER A 188 -13.53 0.48 17.85
C SER A 188 -13.82 -0.08 16.45
N GLY A 189 -12.77 -0.22 15.64
CA GLY A 189 -12.86 -0.62 14.24
C GLY A 189 -13.57 0.43 13.39
N ASP A 190 -13.98 0.00 12.20
CA ASP A 190 -14.79 0.79 11.30
C ASP A 190 -16.19 1.02 11.92
N PRO A 191 -16.62 2.27 12.16
CA PRO A 191 -17.93 2.57 12.75
C PRO A 191 -19.10 2.12 11.85
N ARG A 192 -18.86 1.85 10.57
CA ARG A 192 -19.88 1.32 9.64
C ARG A 192 -19.89 -0.20 9.57
N GLY A 193 -19.06 -0.87 10.36
CA GLY A 193 -18.92 -2.32 10.39
C GLY A 193 -18.11 -2.86 9.21
N TYR A 194 -18.28 -4.16 8.93
CA TYR A 194 -17.46 -4.90 7.96
C TYR A 194 -18.31 -5.84 7.12
N CYS A 195 -17.84 -6.12 5.90
CA CYS A 195 -18.38 -7.18 5.05
C CYS A 195 -17.32 -8.27 4.87
N THR A 196 -17.72 -9.52 5.12
CA THR A 196 -16.95 -10.69 4.68
C THR A 196 -17.29 -10.99 3.23
N ILE A 197 -16.31 -10.90 2.35
CA ILE A 197 -16.50 -11.07 0.90
C ILE A 197 -15.74 -12.32 0.47
N ASP A 198 -16.47 -13.29 -0.06
CA ASP A 198 -15.92 -14.54 -0.60
C ASP A 198 -15.70 -14.43 -2.10
N LEU A 199 -14.46 -14.65 -2.54
CA LEU A 199 -14.09 -14.64 -3.94
C LEU A 199 -14.29 -15.98 -4.63
N GLY A 200 -14.32 -17.09 -3.89
CA GLY A 200 -14.37 -18.44 -4.43
C GLY A 200 -13.42 -18.63 -5.63
N LYS A 201 -13.97 -19.00 -6.79
CA LYS A 201 -13.22 -19.22 -8.04
C LYS A 201 -12.57 -17.96 -8.64
N ASN A 202 -13.03 -16.75 -8.27
CA ASN A 202 -12.42 -15.50 -8.74
C ASN A 202 -11.17 -15.13 -7.96
N SER A 203 -10.86 -15.84 -6.88
CA SER A 203 -9.64 -15.63 -6.11
C SER A 203 -8.42 -16.05 -6.92
N ALA A 204 -7.36 -15.27 -6.80
CA ALA A 204 -6.02 -15.63 -7.21
C ALA A 204 -5.45 -16.81 -6.41
N PHE A 205 -6.14 -17.35 -5.40
CA PHE A 205 -5.79 -18.61 -4.74
C PHE A 205 -6.54 -19.83 -5.28
N SER A 206 -7.44 -19.67 -6.25
CA SER A 206 -8.34 -20.73 -6.73
C SER A 206 -7.61 -21.96 -7.30
N ASP A 207 -6.45 -21.78 -7.92
CA ASP A 207 -5.57 -22.83 -8.45
C ASP A 207 -4.84 -23.62 -7.35
N ILE A 208 -4.74 -23.06 -6.15
CA ILE A 208 -4.04 -23.65 -5.00
C ILE A 208 -4.95 -23.77 -3.77
N SER A 209 -6.26 -23.80 -3.96
CA SER A 209 -7.23 -23.92 -2.85
C SER A 209 -7.03 -25.20 -2.02
N ASN A 210 -6.55 -26.28 -2.64
CA ASN A 210 -6.21 -27.54 -1.96
C ASN A 210 -5.02 -27.38 -0.98
N GLN A 211 -4.21 -26.34 -1.12
CA GLN A 211 -3.09 -26.01 -0.24
C GLN A 211 -3.46 -25.01 0.86
N SER A 212 -4.73 -24.63 1.02
CA SER A 212 -5.16 -23.62 2.01
C SER A 212 -4.76 -23.96 3.45
N SER A 213 -4.60 -25.24 3.77
CA SER A 213 -4.11 -25.73 5.07
C SER A 213 -2.67 -25.28 5.38
N LEU A 214 -1.89 -24.89 4.37
CA LEU A 214 -0.55 -24.34 4.49
C LEU A 214 -0.54 -22.82 4.70
N PHE A 215 -1.65 -22.09 4.49
CA PHE A 215 -1.65 -20.63 4.52
C PHE A 215 -1.38 -20.09 5.93
N ARG A 216 -0.44 -19.15 6.05
CA ARG A 216 0.00 -18.60 7.34
C ARG A 216 0.17 -17.09 7.29
N VAL A 217 0.00 -16.51 8.46
CA VAL A 217 0.46 -15.18 8.83
C VAL A 217 1.31 -15.36 10.09
N THR A 218 2.55 -14.88 10.06
CA THR A 218 3.44 -14.95 11.22
C THR A 218 2.73 -14.37 12.45
N ASN A 219 2.79 -15.07 13.58
CA ASN A 219 2.23 -14.65 14.87
C ASN A 219 0.69 -14.67 14.97
N TYR A 220 0.02 -15.40 14.07
CA TYR A 220 -1.43 -15.58 14.09
C TYR A 220 -1.81 -17.05 14.24
N ASP A 221 -3.01 -17.28 14.79
CA ASP A 221 -3.56 -18.61 14.91
C ASP A 221 -4.03 -19.12 13.54
N LYS A 222 -3.36 -20.15 13.03
CA LYS A 222 -3.75 -20.80 11.77
C LYS A 222 -5.21 -21.30 11.77
N LYS A 223 -5.79 -21.63 12.93
CA LYS A 223 -7.19 -22.08 13.01
C LYS A 223 -8.16 -21.01 12.56
N LYS A 224 -7.85 -19.72 12.81
CA LYS A 224 -8.65 -18.60 12.32
C LYS A 224 -8.56 -18.45 10.80
N MET A 225 -7.37 -18.62 10.23
CA MET A 225 -7.12 -18.55 8.78
C MET A 225 -8.00 -19.53 7.98
N VAL A 226 -8.17 -20.76 8.48
CA VAL A 226 -8.97 -21.80 7.80
C VAL A 226 -10.45 -21.42 7.65
N ASN A 227 -10.97 -20.57 8.54
CA ASN A 227 -12.34 -20.05 8.42
C ASN A 227 -12.51 -19.08 7.25
N PHE A 228 -11.41 -18.43 6.83
CA PHE A 228 -11.37 -17.50 5.71
C PHE A 228 -10.95 -18.17 4.40
N HIS A 229 -9.95 -19.06 4.47
CA HIS A 229 -9.39 -19.75 3.30
C HIS A 229 -9.47 -21.25 3.48
N ASN A 230 -10.31 -21.89 2.67
CA ASN A 230 -10.42 -23.33 2.55
C ASN A 230 -10.72 -23.71 1.09
N ASN A 231 -10.91 -25.01 0.83
CA ASN A 231 -11.12 -25.47 -0.52
C ASN A 231 -12.38 -24.84 -1.13
N GLY A 232 -12.21 -24.00 -2.15
CA GLY A 232 -13.30 -23.32 -2.85
C GLY A 232 -13.79 -22.01 -2.21
N HIS A 233 -13.28 -21.60 -1.05
CA HIS A 233 -13.66 -20.36 -0.38
C HIS A 233 -12.44 -19.52 0.01
N HIS A 234 -12.46 -18.25 -0.37
CA HIS A 234 -11.38 -17.30 -0.12
C HIS A 234 -11.98 -15.96 0.28
N LYS A 235 -12.09 -15.78 1.60
CA LYS A 235 -12.86 -14.72 2.24
C LYS A 235 -11.97 -13.65 2.84
N TYR A 236 -12.35 -12.40 2.62
CA TYR A 236 -11.67 -11.23 3.19
C TYR A 236 -12.65 -10.37 3.97
N LEU A 237 -12.19 -9.74 5.06
CA LEU A 237 -13.02 -8.90 5.92
C LEU A 237 -12.73 -7.42 5.63
N ILE A 238 -13.58 -6.77 4.86
CA ILE A 238 -13.37 -5.40 4.36
C ILE A 238 -14.17 -4.39 5.18
N ALA A 239 -13.55 -3.24 5.50
CA ALA A 239 -14.21 -2.10 6.14
C ALA A 239 -15.34 -1.53 5.25
N ASN A 240 -16.54 -1.38 5.80
CA ASN A 240 -17.69 -0.84 5.07
C ASN A 240 -17.51 0.62 4.64
N SER A 241 -16.74 1.41 5.38
CA SER A 241 -16.25 2.74 4.99
C SER A 241 -15.61 2.73 3.61
N VAL A 242 -14.75 1.74 3.39
CA VAL A 242 -14.02 1.57 2.14
C VAL A 242 -14.98 1.12 1.03
N LEU A 243 -15.90 0.20 1.35
CA LEU A 243 -16.91 -0.24 0.39
C LEU A 243 -17.94 0.85 0.04
N GLN A 244 -18.22 1.79 0.94
CA GLN A 244 -19.21 2.83 0.68
C GLN A 244 -18.66 4.01 -0.12
N ALA A 245 -17.34 4.15 -0.20
CA ALA A 245 -16.67 5.17 -1.01
C ALA A 245 -17.05 5.04 -2.50
N ASP A 246 -17.26 6.18 -3.14
CA ASP A 246 -17.49 6.34 -4.59
C ASP A 246 -16.16 6.51 -5.34
N VAL A 247 -15.20 7.15 -4.67
CA VAL A 247 -13.83 7.40 -5.17
C VAL A 247 -12.81 6.92 -4.15
N VAL A 248 -11.79 6.20 -4.61
CA VAL A 248 -10.65 5.77 -3.81
C VAL A 248 -9.40 6.46 -4.33
N ILE A 249 -8.82 7.32 -3.51
CA ILE A 249 -7.53 7.95 -3.76
C ILE A 249 -6.49 7.27 -2.85
N SER A 250 -5.69 6.39 -3.45
CA SER A 250 -4.60 5.71 -2.78
C SER A 250 -3.39 6.63 -2.73
N LEU A 251 -2.79 6.79 -1.54
CA LEU A 251 -1.60 7.62 -1.35
C LEU A 251 -0.43 6.74 -0.90
N PRO A 252 0.05 5.79 -1.73
CA PRO A 252 1.11 4.89 -1.32
C PRO A 252 2.43 5.63 -1.12
N LYS A 253 3.33 4.99 -0.38
CA LYS A 253 4.70 5.43 -0.16
C LYS A 253 5.64 4.46 -0.86
N LEU A 254 6.53 4.95 -1.75
CA LEU A 254 7.48 4.11 -2.47
C LEU A 254 8.58 3.59 -1.54
N LYS A 255 8.67 2.26 -1.45
CA LYS A 255 9.61 1.52 -0.60
C LYS A 255 9.85 0.11 -1.12
N THR A 256 11.01 -0.44 -0.83
CA THR A 256 11.29 -1.87 -0.95
C THR A 256 10.49 -2.70 0.06
N HIS A 257 10.29 -3.98 -0.23
CA HIS A 257 9.51 -4.87 0.63
C HIS A 257 10.02 -6.30 0.65
N ARG A 258 10.42 -6.78 1.83
CA ARG A 258 10.98 -8.13 2.01
C ARG A 258 10.12 -9.29 1.51
N LYS A 259 8.79 -9.17 1.45
CA LYS A 259 7.89 -10.22 0.93
C LYS A 259 7.34 -9.98 -0.47
N ALA A 260 7.42 -8.75 -0.96
CA ALA A 260 6.67 -8.33 -2.16
C ALA A 260 7.55 -7.61 -3.19
N GLY A 261 8.83 -7.42 -2.89
CA GLY A 261 9.81 -6.69 -3.71
C GLY A 261 9.66 -5.20 -3.52
N LEU A 262 8.48 -4.68 -3.84
CA LEU A 262 8.14 -3.27 -3.78
C LEU A 262 6.80 -3.04 -3.07
N THR A 263 6.59 -1.80 -2.63
CA THR A 263 5.29 -1.27 -2.22
C THR A 263 4.56 -0.66 -3.42
N CYS A 264 3.78 0.41 -3.23
CA CYS A 264 2.91 1.08 -4.21
C CYS A 264 1.45 0.60 -4.27
N ALA A 265 0.70 1.12 -5.23
CA ALA A 265 -0.75 1.31 -5.18
C ALA A 265 -1.53 0.02 -4.95
N LEU A 266 -1.12 -1.07 -5.63
CA LEU A 266 -1.74 -2.39 -5.49
C LEU A 266 -1.61 -2.87 -4.03
N LYS A 267 -0.40 -2.80 -3.47
CA LYS A 267 -0.11 -3.31 -2.12
C LYS A 267 -0.65 -2.41 -1.03
N ASN A 268 -0.85 -1.12 -1.28
CA ASN A 268 -1.38 -0.16 -0.30
C ASN A 268 -2.82 -0.50 0.13
N LEU A 269 -3.57 -1.19 -0.72
CA LEU A 269 -4.94 -1.62 -0.45
C LEU A 269 -5.04 -2.78 0.54
N ILE A 270 -3.94 -3.46 0.87
CA ILE A 270 -3.96 -4.45 1.99
C ILE A 270 -4.52 -3.80 3.27
N GLY A 271 -4.22 -2.52 3.47
CA GLY A 271 -4.68 -1.72 4.61
C GLY A 271 -6.17 -1.34 4.58
N ILE A 272 -7.04 -2.03 3.85
CA ILE A 272 -8.51 -1.86 3.94
C ILE A 272 -9.21 -2.96 4.75
N ASN A 273 -8.43 -3.96 5.20
CA ASN A 273 -8.94 -5.13 5.89
C ASN A 273 -9.08 -4.90 7.39
N GLY A 274 -10.17 -5.40 7.96
CA GLY A 274 -10.44 -5.31 9.40
C GLY A 274 -9.69 -6.33 10.25
N SER A 275 -9.25 -7.44 9.65
CA SER A 275 -8.47 -8.48 10.34
C SER A 275 -7.36 -9.02 9.46
N LYS A 276 -6.18 -9.24 10.06
CA LYS A 276 -5.07 -9.94 9.41
C LYS A 276 -5.25 -11.46 9.36
N ASP A 277 -6.21 -12.01 10.09
CA ASP A 277 -6.52 -13.44 10.05
C ASP A 277 -6.97 -13.91 8.66
N CYS A 278 -7.40 -12.99 7.79
CA CYS A 278 -7.84 -13.27 6.42
C CYS A 278 -6.79 -12.87 5.34
N LEU A 279 -5.53 -12.66 5.71
CA LEU A 279 -4.49 -12.17 4.79
C LEU A 279 -3.32 -13.14 4.68
N PRO A 280 -3.41 -14.24 3.92
CA PRO A 280 -2.29 -15.17 3.72
C PRO A 280 -1.00 -14.42 3.34
N HIS A 281 0.09 -14.68 4.07
CA HIS A 281 1.41 -14.09 3.81
C HIS A 281 2.43 -15.10 3.26
N HIS A 282 2.26 -16.38 3.54
CA HIS A 282 3.05 -17.47 2.96
C HIS A 282 2.29 -18.79 3.13
N ARG A 283 2.69 -19.81 2.37
CA ARG A 283 2.44 -21.22 2.60
C ARG A 283 3.60 -21.79 3.41
N LYS A 284 3.31 -22.44 4.53
CA LYS A 284 4.29 -23.07 5.41
C LYS A 284 5.15 -24.09 4.65
N GLY A 285 6.46 -24.09 4.90
CA GLY A 285 7.42 -25.03 4.30
C GLY A 285 8.20 -24.47 3.10
N SER A 286 9.17 -25.24 2.60
CA SER A 286 9.91 -24.89 1.39
C SER A 286 9.12 -25.11 0.11
N ILE A 287 9.65 -24.63 -1.02
CA ILE A 287 9.13 -24.98 -2.36
C ILE A 287 9.01 -26.50 -2.54
N GLU A 288 10.05 -27.25 -2.17
CA GLU A 288 10.07 -28.73 -2.24
C GLU A 288 8.95 -29.39 -1.42
N GLU A 289 8.46 -28.71 -0.38
CA GLU A 289 7.40 -29.18 0.51
C GLU A 289 6.00 -28.64 0.13
N GLY A 290 5.88 -27.93 -1.01
CA GLY A 290 4.65 -27.26 -1.47
C GLY A 290 4.40 -25.87 -0.84
N GLY A 291 5.29 -25.42 0.04
CA GLY A 291 5.25 -24.11 0.67
C GLY A 291 5.90 -23.01 -0.19
N ASP A 292 5.96 -21.80 0.37
CA ASP A 292 6.76 -20.68 -0.15
C ASP A 292 7.40 -19.87 0.99
N GLU A 293 7.57 -20.50 2.15
CA GLU A 293 8.12 -19.87 3.34
C GLU A 293 9.63 -19.62 3.22
N TYR A 294 10.32 -20.53 2.53
CA TYR A 294 11.76 -20.50 2.27
C TYR A 294 12.11 -21.38 1.05
N LEU A 295 13.36 -21.33 0.57
CA LEU A 295 13.73 -21.98 -0.69
C LEU A 295 13.96 -23.49 -0.54
N HIS A 296 14.86 -23.90 0.36
CA HIS A 296 15.28 -25.30 0.46
C HIS A 296 14.70 -26.03 1.66
N MET A 297 14.45 -27.33 1.51
CA MET A 297 13.95 -28.16 2.62
C MET A 297 14.87 -28.05 3.85
N SER A 298 14.29 -27.81 5.02
CA SER A 298 15.03 -27.67 6.27
C SER A 298 14.17 -28.03 7.47
N TRP A 299 14.48 -29.16 8.11
CA TRP A 299 13.78 -29.59 9.31
C TRP A 299 13.90 -28.57 10.45
N ARG A 300 15.03 -27.86 10.56
CA ARG A 300 15.26 -26.80 11.55
C ARG A 300 14.37 -25.59 11.30
N LYS A 301 14.23 -25.13 10.06
CA LYS A 301 13.28 -24.05 9.72
C LYS A 301 11.84 -24.50 9.96
N ARG A 302 11.49 -25.72 9.57
CA ARG A 302 10.16 -26.29 9.85
C ARG A 302 9.85 -26.30 11.35
N LYS A 303 10.81 -26.71 12.20
CA LYS A 303 10.65 -26.65 13.66
C LYS A 303 10.59 -25.21 14.19
N TYR A 304 11.35 -24.29 13.64
CA TYR A 304 11.23 -22.86 13.95
C TYR A 304 9.80 -22.36 13.69
N SER A 305 9.22 -22.68 12.53
CA SER A 305 7.85 -22.30 12.17
C SER A 305 6.81 -22.98 13.06
N ASP A 306 6.99 -24.25 13.41
CA ASP A 306 6.14 -24.96 14.39
C ASP A 306 6.14 -24.26 15.76
N ILE A 307 7.29 -23.78 16.21
CA ILE A 307 7.42 -23.07 17.48
C ILE A 307 6.71 -21.71 17.41
N LEU A 308 6.86 -20.97 16.30
CA LEU A 308 6.13 -19.71 16.13
C LEU A 308 4.60 -19.92 16.14
N GLU A 309 4.10 -20.96 15.47
CA GLU A 309 2.67 -21.31 15.52
C GLU A 309 2.20 -21.62 16.94
N LYS A 310 2.94 -22.46 17.68
CA LYS A 310 2.60 -22.80 19.08
C LYS A 310 2.62 -21.57 19.98
N ARG A 311 3.59 -20.67 19.79
CA ARG A 311 3.69 -19.40 20.53
C ARG A 311 2.51 -18.46 20.24
N ALA A 312 1.96 -18.47 19.04
CA ALA A 312 0.79 -17.66 18.71
C ALA A 312 -0.50 -18.12 19.42
N GLN A 313 -0.51 -19.33 19.99
CA GLN A 313 -1.67 -19.94 20.66
C GLN A 313 -1.47 -20.11 22.19
N ILE A 314 -0.25 -19.90 22.71
CA ILE A 314 0.06 -20.24 24.10
C ILE A 314 -0.36 -19.15 25.08
N LYS A 315 -1.18 -19.52 26.07
CA LYS A 315 -1.60 -18.62 27.17
C LYS A 315 -0.67 -18.71 28.40
N ASN A 316 -0.06 -19.87 28.62
CA ASN A 316 0.81 -20.13 29.77
C ASN A 316 2.18 -19.44 29.60
N SER A 317 2.56 -18.58 30.54
CA SER A 317 3.79 -17.78 30.46
C SER A 317 5.07 -18.61 30.62
N LEU A 318 5.08 -19.66 31.45
CA LEU A 318 6.25 -20.53 31.64
C LEU A 318 6.54 -21.34 30.37
N PHE A 319 5.50 -21.95 29.79
CA PHE A 319 5.67 -22.66 28.52
C PHE A 319 6.00 -21.70 27.37
N GLY A 320 5.44 -20.49 27.37
CA GLY A 320 5.82 -19.41 26.47
C GLY A 320 7.30 -19.05 26.59
N PHE A 321 7.85 -18.98 27.79
CA PHE A 321 9.29 -18.78 28.00
C PHE A 321 10.12 -19.95 27.45
N PHE A 322 9.74 -21.19 27.72
CA PHE A 322 10.43 -22.36 27.19
C PHE A 322 10.49 -22.37 25.65
N LEU A 323 9.37 -22.09 24.98
CA LEU A 323 9.33 -21.97 23.52
C LEU A 323 10.19 -20.81 23.00
N TYR A 324 10.33 -19.73 23.76
CA TYR A 324 11.22 -18.61 23.41
C TYR A 324 12.69 -19.04 23.47
N VAL A 325 13.08 -19.77 24.51
CA VAL A 325 14.44 -20.33 24.65
C VAL A 325 14.72 -21.31 23.52
N LEU A 326 13.80 -22.23 23.23
CA LEU A 326 13.95 -23.19 22.13
C LEU A 326 14.06 -22.51 20.76
N LYS A 327 13.23 -21.50 20.48
CA LYS A 327 13.35 -20.65 19.29
C LYS A 327 14.74 -20.01 19.22
N SER A 328 15.21 -19.43 20.32
CA SER A 328 16.50 -18.75 20.39
C SER A 328 17.66 -19.71 20.14
N PHE A 329 17.57 -20.93 20.69
CA PHE A 329 18.55 -21.99 20.45
C PHE A 329 18.59 -22.39 18.97
N ILE A 330 17.46 -22.59 18.30
CA ILE A 330 17.43 -22.89 16.85
C ILE A 330 18.08 -21.76 16.04
N ILE A 331 17.83 -20.49 16.39
CA ILE A 331 18.51 -19.35 15.75
C ILE A 331 20.02 -19.42 15.99
N LEU A 332 20.48 -19.76 17.21
CA LEU A 332 21.91 -19.88 17.50
C LEU A 332 22.57 -21.01 16.69
N THR A 333 21.87 -22.13 16.42
CA THR A 333 22.41 -23.21 15.58
C THR A 333 22.75 -22.76 14.16
N GLU A 334 22.17 -21.67 13.67
CA GLU A 334 22.46 -21.09 12.34
C GLU A 334 23.91 -20.63 12.23
N LYS A 335 24.53 -20.19 13.35
CA LYS A 335 25.93 -19.76 13.37
C LYS A 335 26.93 -20.92 13.20
N ILE A 336 26.54 -22.13 13.62
CA ILE A 336 27.39 -23.33 13.58
C ILE A 336 27.09 -24.13 12.31
N PHE A 337 25.81 -24.29 12.00
CA PHE A 337 25.31 -24.96 10.81
C PHE A 337 24.44 -23.98 10.02
N PRO A 338 25.01 -23.24 9.06
CA PRO A 338 24.24 -22.32 8.22
C PRO A 338 23.11 -23.01 7.47
N TYR A 339 22.04 -22.28 7.19
CA TYR A 339 21.00 -22.75 6.27
C TYR A 339 21.49 -22.67 4.83
N LYS A 340 20.93 -23.49 3.93
CA LYS A 340 21.19 -23.40 2.48
C LYS A 340 20.71 -22.08 1.88
N ASP A 341 19.72 -21.44 2.52
CA ASP A 341 19.18 -20.14 2.15
C ASP A 341 18.84 -19.31 3.40
N PRO A 342 18.86 -17.96 3.35
CA PRO A 342 18.56 -17.12 4.50
C PRO A 342 17.05 -16.89 4.73
N PHE A 343 16.18 -17.40 3.86
CA PHE A 343 14.77 -17.03 3.82
C PHE A 343 13.97 -17.69 4.95
N LYS A 344 13.00 -16.93 5.48
CA LYS A 344 12.06 -17.35 6.53
C LYS A 344 10.76 -16.57 6.36
N GLU A 345 9.65 -17.16 6.81
CA GLU A 345 8.33 -16.53 6.87
C GLU A 345 7.81 -15.98 5.52
N GLY A 346 8.31 -16.48 4.39
CA GLY A 346 8.00 -15.98 3.05
C GLY A 346 8.61 -14.62 2.73
N SER A 347 9.72 -14.25 3.38
CA SER A 347 10.41 -12.98 3.14
C SER A 347 11.52 -13.12 2.10
N TRP A 348 11.13 -13.31 0.83
CA TRP A 348 12.05 -13.50 -0.31
C TRP A 348 11.32 -13.36 -1.66
N TYR A 349 12.09 -13.32 -2.75
CA TYR A 349 11.58 -13.17 -4.13
C TYR A 349 10.66 -14.30 -4.60
N GLY A 350 10.77 -15.50 -4.00
CA GLY A 350 9.97 -16.67 -4.36
C GLY A 350 8.58 -16.74 -3.72
N ASN A 351 8.18 -15.73 -2.94
CA ASN A 351 6.85 -15.70 -2.33
C ASN A 351 5.74 -15.56 -3.39
N GLN A 352 4.81 -16.51 -3.40
CA GLN A 352 3.66 -16.51 -4.31
C GLN A 352 2.33 -16.29 -3.58
N THR A 353 2.34 -16.18 -2.26
CA THR A 353 1.14 -16.02 -1.44
C THR A 353 0.75 -14.54 -1.28
N VAL A 354 1.66 -13.66 -0.88
CA VAL A 354 1.37 -12.22 -0.74
C VAL A 354 0.83 -11.60 -2.03
N PRO A 355 1.41 -11.88 -3.22
CA PRO A 355 0.92 -11.35 -4.49
C PRO A 355 -0.54 -11.73 -4.78
N ARG A 356 -0.94 -12.97 -4.50
CA ARG A 356 -2.32 -13.44 -4.69
C ARG A 356 -3.28 -12.72 -3.73
N THR A 357 -2.87 -12.54 -2.47
CA THR A 357 -3.61 -11.70 -1.52
C THR A 357 -3.76 -10.26 -2.02
N VAL A 358 -2.72 -9.67 -2.60
CA VAL A 358 -2.78 -8.31 -3.17
C VAL A 358 -3.79 -8.25 -4.31
N VAL A 359 -3.76 -9.20 -5.26
CA VAL A 359 -4.71 -9.26 -6.37
C VAL A 359 -6.16 -9.41 -5.89
N ASP A 360 -6.40 -10.31 -4.94
CA ASP A 360 -7.73 -10.53 -4.36
C ASP A 360 -8.32 -9.27 -3.73
N ILE A 361 -7.52 -8.55 -2.95
CA ILE A 361 -7.96 -7.30 -2.33
C ILE A 361 -8.23 -6.21 -3.38
N ASN A 362 -7.39 -6.10 -4.41
CA ASN A 362 -7.63 -5.19 -5.52
C ASN A 362 -8.88 -5.54 -6.31
N TYR A 363 -9.16 -6.83 -6.48
CA TYR A 363 -10.37 -7.33 -7.12
C TYR A 363 -11.62 -6.94 -6.33
N ILE A 364 -11.59 -7.16 -5.02
CA ILE A 364 -12.71 -6.82 -4.14
C ILE A 364 -13.00 -5.33 -4.19
N ILE A 365 -12.01 -4.46 -3.99
CA ILE A 365 -12.25 -3.02 -3.98
C ILE A 365 -12.74 -2.51 -5.33
N LYS A 366 -12.32 -3.14 -6.44
CA LYS A 366 -12.75 -2.77 -7.78
C LYS A 366 -14.18 -3.19 -8.06
N TYR A 367 -14.59 -4.41 -7.71
CA TYR A 367 -15.84 -5.01 -8.19
C TYR A 367 -16.94 -5.18 -7.14
N ALA A 368 -16.61 -5.22 -5.85
CA ALA A 368 -17.62 -5.40 -4.82
C ALA A 368 -18.52 -4.17 -4.70
N SER A 369 -19.84 -4.39 -4.64
CA SER A 369 -20.83 -3.35 -4.37
C SER A 369 -20.63 -2.70 -3.00
N LYS A 370 -21.35 -1.61 -2.70
CA LYS A 370 -21.34 -0.97 -1.37
C LYS A 370 -21.80 -1.90 -0.23
N LYS A 371 -22.49 -3.00 -0.55
CA LYS A 371 -22.93 -4.05 0.40
C LYS A 371 -22.04 -5.30 0.38
N GLY A 372 -20.91 -5.29 -0.33
CA GLY A 372 -19.98 -6.41 -0.40
C GLY A 372 -20.30 -7.50 -1.45
N ASN A 373 -21.38 -7.37 -2.22
CA ASN A 373 -21.75 -8.37 -3.25
C ASN A 373 -20.90 -8.26 -4.52
N LEU A 374 -20.54 -9.40 -5.11
CA LEU A 374 -19.78 -9.56 -6.36
C LEU A 374 -20.66 -10.15 -7.47
N THR A 375 -21.59 -9.37 -8.02
CA THR A 375 -22.58 -9.89 -8.99
C THR A 375 -22.28 -9.56 -10.45
N ARG A 376 -21.40 -8.58 -10.73
CA ARG A 376 -21.03 -8.16 -12.09
C ARG A 376 -19.59 -7.63 -12.12
N LEU A 377 -18.83 -7.98 -13.16
CA LEU A 377 -17.50 -7.43 -13.47
C LEU A 377 -17.57 -5.99 -14.00
N LYS A 378 -18.28 -5.11 -13.28
CA LYS A 378 -18.29 -3.67 -13.56
C LYS A 378 -17.65 -2.96 -12.37
N PRO A 379 -16.58 -2.17 -12.58
CA PRO A 379 -15.98 -1.38 -11.51
C PRO A 379 -17.03 -0.55 -10.77
N LYS A 380 -16.96 -0.55 -9.43
CA LYS A 380 -17.93 0.12 -8.54
C LYS A 380 -17.45 1.44 -7.99
N ARG A 381 -16.15 1.73 -8.16
CA ARG A 381 -15.47 2.91 -7.62
C ARG A 381 -14.54 3.47 -8.69
N LYS A 382 -14.25 4.77 -8.61
CA LYS A 382 -13.19 5.40 -9.38
C LYS A 382 -11.89 5.35 -8.57
N PHE A 383 -10.76 5.26 -9.26
CA PHE A 383 -9.45 5.09 -8.64
C PHE A 383 -8.48 6.17 -9.12
N LEU A 384 -7.68 6.65 -8.17
CA LEU A 384 -6.54 7.50 -8.39
C LEU A 384 -5.44 7.09 -7.40
N SER A 385 -4.21 6.97 -7.84
CA SER A 385 -3.03 6.76 -7.01
C SER A 385 -2.16 7.99 -7.07
N ILE A 386 -1.72 8.52 -5.93
CA ILE A 386 -0.64 9.51 -5.82
C ILE A 386 0.47 8.85 -4.98
N THR A 387 1.49 8.33 -5.64
CA THR A 387 2.64 7.72 -4.96
C THR A 387 3.58 8.79 -4.47
N ASP A 388 3.75 8.85 -3.15
CA ASP A 388 4.77 9.63 -2.47
C ASP A 388 6.13 8.94 -2.66
N ALA A 389 6.97 9.55 -3.48
CA ALA A 389 8.33 9.12 -3.77
C ALA A 389 9.35 10.26 -3.54
N VAL A 390 9.04 11.23 -2.68
CA VAL A 390 9.96 12.35 -2.38
C VAL A 390 11.14 11.83 -1.56
N ILE A 391 10.83 11.23 -0.40
CA ILE A 391 11.76 10.42 0.38
C ILE A 391 11.23 8.98 0.37
N VAL A 392 12.05 8.03 -0.04
CA VAL A 392 11.70 6.62 -0.18
C VAL A 392 12.43 5.74 0.84
N GLY A 393 11.91 4.53 1.02
CA GLY A 393 12.54 3.52 1.87
C GLY A 393 13.19 2.39 1.07
N GLU A 394 14.51 2.27 1.10
CA GLU A 394 15.23 1.14 0.48
C GLU A 394 15.68 0.09 1.52
N LYS A 395 16.32 -1.01 1.09
CA LYS A 395 16.80 -2.10 1.96
C LYS A 395 15.66 -2.80 2.71
N GLU A 396 15.70 -2.86 4.05
CA GLU A 396 14.90 -3.77 4.87
C GLU A 396 13.47 -3.27 5.18
N GLY A 397 12.76 -2.84 4.14
CA GLY A 397 11.34 -2.48 4.20
C GLY A 397 10.41 -3.71 4.40
N PRO A 398 9.20 -3.53 4.96
CA PRO A 398 8.55 -2.25 5.24
C PRO A 398 8.81 -1.69 6.63
N LEU A 399 9.47 -2.45 7.53
CA LEU A 399 9.55 -2.08 8.95
C LEU A 399 10.84 -1.37 9.34
N CYS A 400 11.95 -1.64 8.63
CA CYS A 400 13.24 -1.03 8.89
C CYS A 400 13.90 -0.56 7.58
N PRO A 401 13.19 0.17 6.69
CA PRO A 401 13.83 0.71 5.50
C PRO A 401 14.94 1.72 5.88
N SER A 402 15.86 1.92 4.95
CA SER A 402 16.81 3.03 4.97
C SER A 402 16.27 4.19 4.15
N LYS A 403 16.39 5.40 4.68
CA LYS A 403 15.98 6.64 4.01
C LYS A 403 16.80 6.89 2.74
N LYS A 404 16.13 7.25 1.64
CA LYS A 404 16.75 7.82 0.44
C LYS A 404 15.87 8.89 -0.17
N ALA A 405 16.38 10.11 -0.31
CA ALA A 405 15.67 11.17 -1.00
C ALA A 405 15.84 11.00 -2.52
N ILE A 406 14.74 11.04 -3.27
CA ILE A 406 14.76 11.00 -4.74
C ILE A 406 13.91 12.10 -5.38
N GLY A 407 12.91 12.65 -4.68
CA GLY A 407 12.20 13.85 -5.12
C GLY A 407 11.17 13.62 -6.22
N TYR A 408 10.30 12.62 -6.10
CA TYR A 408 9.27 12.36 -7.12
C TYR A 408 7.85 12.22 -6.54
N ILE A 409 6.85 12.56 -7.37
CA ILE A 409 5.45 12.21 -7.18
C ILE A 409 4.97 11.48 -8.43
N LEU A 410 4.35 10.31 -8.27
CA LEU A 410 3.71 9.59 -9.38
C LEU A 410 2.20 9.66 -9.23
N ILE A 411 1.48 9.93 -10.31
CA ILE A 411 0.03 9.90 -10.30
C ILE A 411 -0.55 9.10 -11.47
N SER A 412 -1.54 8.26 -11.20
CA SER A 412 -2.23 7.50 -12.23
C SER A 412 -3.62 7.05 -11.79
N ARG A 413 -4.52 6.86 -12.76
CA ARG A 413 -5.83 6.22 -12.56
C ARG A 413 -5.77 4.69 -12.62
N ASP A 414 -4.63 4.13 -13.01
CA ASP A 414 -4.42 2.68 -13.10
C ASP A 414 -3.31 2.26 -12.13
N PHE A 415 -3.64 1.38 -11.18
CA PHE A 415 -2.71 0.96 -10.14
C PHE A 415 -1.61 0.03 -10.67
N ILE A 416 -1.88 -0.74 -11.73
CA ILE A 416 -0.87 -1.58 -12.37
C ILE A 416 0.14 -0.70 -13.10
N ALA A 417 -0.35 0.27 -13.89
CA ALA A 417 0.53 1.23 -14.58
C ALA A 417 1.38 2.04 -13.59
N ASN A 418 0.77 2.53 -12.50
CA ASN A 418 1.49 3.20 -11.41
C ASN A 418 2.64 2.35 -10.87
N ASP A 419 2.38 1.08 -10.56
CA ASP A 419 3.35 0.20 -9.93
C ASP A 419 4.46 -0.23 -10.91
N ILE A 420 4.16 -0.36 -12.21
CA ILE A 420 5.15 -0.58 -13.28
C ILE A 420 6.13 0.60 -13.36
N VAL A 421 5.62 1.83 -13.46
CA VAL A 421 6.49 3.02 -13.54
C VAL A 421 7.26 3.23 -12.24
N ALA A 422 6.64 2.97 -11.08
CA ALA A 422 7.32 3.03 -9.79
C ALA A 422 8.47 1.99 -9.67
N ALA A 423 8.29 0.79 -10.21
CA ALA A 423 9.34 -0.23 -10.26
C ALA A 423 10.50 0.21 -11.16
N LEU A 424 10.20 0.74 -12.36
CA LEU A 424 11.20 1.26 -13.28
C LEU A 424 11.95 2.48 -12.71
N LEU A 425 11.26 3.35 -11.97
CA LEU A 425 11.87 4.46 -11.22
C LEU A 425 12.89 3.94 -10.20
N ALA A 426 12.57 2.83 -9.53
CA ALA A 426 13.46 2.17 -8.57
C ALA A 426 14.61 1.37 -9.22
N ARG A 427 14.67 1.28 -10.57
CA ARG A 427 15.52 0.37 -11.35
C ARG A 427 15.28 -1.11 -11.05
N PHE A 428 14.02 -1.46 -10.86
CA PHE A 428 13.55 -2.83 -10.70
C PHE A 428 12.73 -3.27 -11.91
N SER A 429 12.92 -4.52 -12.36
CA SER A 429 12.16 -5.13 -13.44
C SER A 429 10.72 -5.42 -12.99
N PRO A 430 9.70 -4.83 -13.63
CA PRO A 430 8.31 -5.13 -13.32
C PRO A 430 7.96 -6.62 -13.52
N LYS A 431 8.65 -7.29 -14.44
CA LYS A 431 8.51 -8.74 -14.73
C LYS A 431 8.98 -9.62 -13.57
N LYS A 432 9.81 -9.10 -12.67
CA LYS A 432 10.34 -9.81 -11.49
C LYS A 432 9.58 -9.49 -10.20
N ILE A 433 8.57 -8.62 -10.24
CA ILE A 433 7.74 -8.26 -9.08
C ILE A 433 6.43 -9.06 -9.15
N PRO A 434 6.25 -10.10 -8.32
CA PRO A 434 5.10 -11.01 -8.46
C PRO A 434 3.76 -10.29 -8.33
N SER A 435 3.61 -9.29 -7.46
CA SER A 435 2.34 -8.53 -7.34
C SER A 435 1.93 -7.85 -8.65
N ILE A 436 2.90 -7.36 -9.45
CA ILE A 436 2.64 -6.78 -10.78
C ILE A 436 2.28 -7.90 -11.75
N VAL A 437 3.07 -8.97 -11.80
CA VAL A 437 2.86 -10.11 -12.71
C VAL A 437 1.50 -10.77 -12.49
N PHE A 438 1.12 -11.06 -11.25
CA PHE A 438 -0.19 -11.62 -10.92
C PHE A 438 -1.32 -10.66 -11.29
N SER A 439 -1.12 -9.35 -11.12
CA SER A 439 -2.13 -8.34 -11.48
C SER A 439 -2.36 -8.27 -12.99
N LEU A 440 -1.29 -8.28 -13.78
CA LEU A 440 -1.34 -8.30 -15.26
C LEU A 440 -2.11 -9.50 -15.80
N ASN A 441 -1.99 -10.66 -15.14
CA ASN A 441 -2.64 -11.92 -15.51
C ASN A 441 -4.01 -12.13 -14.83
N SER A 442 -4.64 -11.09 -14.29
CA SER A 442 -5.90 -11.19 -13.56
C SER A 442 -6.97 -10.26 -14.10
N GLN A 443 -8.22 -10.50 -13.66
CA GLN A 443 -9.38 -9.69 -14.06
C GLN A 443 -9.27 -8.21 -13.65
N ILE A 444 -8.37 -7.84 -12.73
CA ILE A 444 -8.19 -6.43 -12.33
C ILE A 444 -7.48 -5.61 -13.41
N ASN A 445 -6.80 -6.25 -14.38
CA ASN A 445 -6.16 -5.59 -15.52
C ASN A 445 -7.18 -5.18 -16.59
N SER A 446 -8.02 -4.19 -16.26
CA SER A 446 -9.12 -3.76 -17.14
C SER A 446 -8.66 -3.04 -18.41
N ASN A 447 -7.44 -2.52 -18.42
CA ASN A 447 -6.85 -1.82 -19.57
C ASN A 447 -5.99 -2.74 -20.45
N ASN A 448 -5.94 -4.05 -20.13
CA ASN A 448 -5.18 -5.07 -20.87
C ASN A 448 -3.70 -4.67 -21.06
N ILE A 449 -3.09 -4.11 -20.02
CA ILE A 449 -1.65 -3.82 -20.03
C ILE A 449 -0.91 -5.16 -20.17
N THR A 450 -0.01 -5.24 -21.13
CA THR A 450 0.85 -6.41 -21.34
C THR A 450 2.34 -6.07 -21.22
N ASN A 451 2.70 -4.83 -21.55
CA ASN A 451 4.07 -4.35 -21.53
C ASN A 451 4.12 -2.83 -21.24
N LYS A 452 5.33 -2.25 -21.26
CA LYS A 452 5.56 -0.82 -20.98
C LYS A 452 4.97 0.13 -22.03
N ASP A 453 4.84 -0.32 -23.28
CA ASP A 453 4.34 0.48 -24.41
C ASP A 453 2.82 0.67 -24.35
N ASP A 454 2.12 -0.13 -23.54
CA ASP A 454 0.71 0.03 -23.20
C ASP A 454 0.49 1.13 -22.14
N ILE A 455 1.53 1.88 -21.75
CA ILE A 455 1.47 2.95 -20.74
C ILE A 455 2.00 4.25 -21.36
N GLU A 456 1.22 5.32 -21.21
CA GLU A 456 1.66 6.67 -21.57
C GLU A 456 2.32 7.34 -20.35
N LEU A 457 3.63 7.56 -20.42
CA LEU A 457 4.38 8.33 -19.43
C LEU A 457 4.38 9.81 -19.81
N ILE A 458 4.09 10.66 -18.84
CA ILE A 458 4.14 12.11 -18.97
C ILE A 458 4.99 12.66 -17.83
N SER A 459 5.94 13.54 -18.11
CA SER A 459 6.87 14.07 -17.11
C SER A 459 7.04 15.59 -17.23
N ASN A 460 7.36 16.25 -16.12
CA ASN A 460 7.86 17.62 -16.13
C ASN A 460 9.38 17.69 -16.39
N ASN A 461 10.09 16.56 -16.30
CA ASN A 461 11.48 16.45 -16.69
C ASN A 461 11.56 16.14 -18.20
N PRO A 462 12.18 17.02 -19.02
CA PRO A 462 12.27 16.84 -20.47
C PRO A 462 13.10 15.62 -20.90
N ASP A 463 13.98 15.09 -20.04
CA ASP A 463 14.75 13.87 -20.31
C ASP A 463 13.87 12.62 -20.26
N PHE A 464 12.66 12.72 -19.70
CA PHE A 464 11.66 11.65 -19.58
C PHE A 464 10.48 11.89 -20.54
N SER A 465 10.79 12.17 -21.81
CA SER A 465 9.81 12.40 -22.87
C SER A 465 8.93 11.18 -23.17
N ASP A 466 9.44 9.97 -22.95
CA ASP A 466 8.72 8.71 -23.14
C ASP A 466 9.27 7.62 -22.21
N MET A 467 8.69 6.42 -22.26
CA MET A 467 9.09 5.30 -21.41
C MET A 467 10.55 4.85 -21.65
N ASP A 468 11.05 4.90 -22.88
CA ASP A 468 12.40 4.46 -23.20
C ASP A 468 13.44 5.49 -22.78
N SER A 469 13.18 6.77 -23.02
CA SER A 469 14.03 7.87 -22.56
C SER A 469 14.08 7.89 -21.03
N PHE A 470 12.95 7.67 -20.35
CA PHE A 470 12.89 7.52 -18.91
C PHE A 470 13.76 6.37 -18.40
N ILE A 471 13.60 5.16 -18.96
CA ILE A 471 14.40 4.00 -18.55
C ILE A 471 15.90 4.24 -18.79
N ARG A 472 16.27 4.85 -19.91
CA ARG A 472 17.67 5.14 -20.24
C ARG A 472 18.27 6.20 -19.32
N ASN A 473 17.56 7.31 -19.12
CA ASN A 473 18.07 8.51 -18.45
C ASN A 473 17.88 8.50 -16.92
N ASN A 474 17.04 7.62 -16.36
CA ASN A 474 16.77 7.56 -14.92
C ASN A 474 18.01 7.15 -14.09
N SER A 475 18.71 8.09 -13.45
CA SER A 475 19.90 7.78 -12.64
C SER A 475 19.60 7.18 -11.25
N ILE A 476 18.33 7.16 -10.82
CA ILE A 476 17.95 6.63 -9.50
C ILE A 476 18.19 5.14 -9.47
N LYS A 477 18.77 4.63 -8.38
CA LYS A 477 18.92 3.20 -8.14
C LYS A 477 18.61 2.90 -6.69
N LEU A 478 17.54 2.16 -6.41
CA LEU A 478 17.24 1.75 -5.03
C LEU A 478 17.93 0.43 -4.71
N GLU A 479 18.41 0.29 -3.47
CA GLU A 479 18.91 -0.98 -2.98
C GLU A 479 17.74 -1.87 -2.51
N PRO A 480 17.50 -3.06 -3.10
CA PRO A 480 16.44 -3.94 -2.63
C PRO A 480 16.76 -4.50 -1.24
N SER A 481 15.75 -5.07 -0.57
CA SER A 481 16.01 -5.86 0.64
C SER A 481 16.95 -7.02 0.35
N GLU A 482 17.69 -7.50 1.35
CA GLU A 482 18.72 -8.52 1.17
C GLU A 482 18.22 -9.75 0.41
N CYS A 483 17.01 -10.22 0.74
CA CYS A 483 16.40 -11.39 0.12
C CYS A 483 15.84 -11.17 -1.29
N TRP A 484 16.12 -10.01 -1.90
CA TRP A 484 15.72 -9.65 -3.27
C TRP A 484 16.90 -9.16 -4.13
N LYS A 485 18.09 -8.98 -3.54
CA LYS A 485 19.30 -8.61 -4.28
C LYS A 485 19.60 -9.62 -5.39
N ASN A 486 19.94 -9.13 -6.57
CA ASN A 486 20.18 -9.88 -7.80
C ASN A 486 18.95 -10.62 -8.36
N HIS A 487 17.76 -10.39 -7.82
CA HIS A 487 16.52 -11.07 -8.24
C HIS A 487 15.42 -10.11 -8.70
N ILE A 488 15.62 -8.79 -8.60
CA ILE A 488 14.58 -7.79 -8.90
C ILE A 488 15.06 -6.68 -9.82
N GLU A 489 16.37 -6.49 -9.92
CA GLU A 489 17.01 -5.41 -10.64
C GLU A 489 16.66 -5.45 -12.12
N LEU A 490 16.51 -4.25 -12.68
CA LEU A 490 16.32 -4.03 -14.10
C LEU A 490 17.60 -4.37 -14.84
N THR A 491 17.47 -5.04 -15.99
CA THR A 491 18.56 -5.43 -16.87
C THR A 491 18.36 -4.83 -18.26
N ASP A 492 19.38 -4.87 -19.12
CA ASP A 492 19.30 -4.34 -20.48
C ASP A 492 18.26 -5.08 -21.37
N TYR A 493 17.78 -6.25 -20.92
CA TYR A 493 16.79 -7.07 -21.63
C TYR A 493 15.33 -6.81 -21.21
N ASP A 494 15.08 -5.87 -20.30
CA ASP A 494 13.75 -5.65 -19.69
C ASP A 494 12.82 -4.70 -20.44
#